data_AF-A0A1E5V2Q0-F1
#
_entry.id   AF-A0A1E5V2Q0-F1
#
_cell.length_a   1.000
_cell.length_b   1.000
_cell.length_c   1.000
_cell.angle_alpha   90.00
_cell.angle_beta   90.00
_cell.angle_gamma   90.00
#
_symmetry.space_group_name_H-M   'P 1'
#
loop_
_entity.id
_entity.type
_entity.pdbx_description
1 polymer ?
#
loop_
_entity_poly.entity_id
_entity_poly.type
_entity_poly.pdbx_seq_one_letter_code
_entity_poly.pdbx_strand_id
1 'polypeptide(L)'
;MAPTSSRHAAAVGGGGGGRRSGCYACIDAALCDDLLQEVFRLLPPAAAPAVSLVSRRWLSLLRASTSSLTLRLPASSDAAAAAAATLAALLSHYPLLSALTVVSAATPARDADAVVLAVAAAPAAARFSTLRLLPDSAVSPAALLAACPALSGLTSLHLTAVRPLSFRWLELLPRLESFALVNSAASVDSAGSSSVDADDGEAAKALPLERLSLCGIRSGDRGLGWLWRRCRSLKWLQLRACDGTGDGPASLTFAGCLAGLLALELRACRAVADRVLLLAADHCHALTSLLVYDGGSSEALHRFIQHRAAGLHTLDLRLPLDLHNDHLLAIGAEPIHGGQDPTHNLAALRLQSCVLITGDGLRSLARTAIGAGIEDLALVSCDVVEREPGLLTFLSQSMRRLRRLDLSYNETLSDKVIGAMLSSCRNLIDIRLRGCRGLTGGSLVSLLRHCGQSLEILDISRCPSIAVGNVELFAQRATRLNHLIIEESAISEELRAIAQKKGMKIGSLLPCEGPF
;
A
#
# COMPACT_ATOMS: atom_id res chain seq x y z
N MET A 1 -54.67 -61.28 -22.89
CA MET A 1 -53.68 -61.64 -21.85
C MET A 1 -54.00 -60.81 -20.62
N ALA A 2 -54.76 -61.43 -19.73
CA ALA A 2 -55.26 -60.90 -18.45
C ALA A 2 -54.28 -61.28 -17.31
N PRO A 3 -54.53 -61.00 -16.01
CA PRO A 3 -55.64 -60.22 -15.43
C PRO A 3 -55.27 -59.24 -14.29
N THR A 4 -56.23 -58.34 -14.05
CA THR A 4 -56.80 -57.87 -12.76
C THR A 4 -56.32 -58.48 -11.44
N SER A 5 -56.23 -57.67 -10.36
CA SER A 5 -57.12 -57.79 -9.18
C SER A 5 -56.70 -56.87 -8.02
N SER A 6 -57.71 -56.20 -7.47
CA SER A 6 -57.79 -55.59 -6.14
C SER A 6 -57.26 -56.45 -4.98
N ARG A 7 -56.84 -55.80 -3.88
CA ARG A 7 -57.40 -56.04 -2.52
C ARG A 7 -56.86 -55.07 -1.46
N HIS A 8 -57.78 -54.68 -0.57
CA HIS A 8 -57.61 -54.00 0.71
C HIS A 8 -56.82 -54.81 1.76
N ALA A 9 -56.39 -54.09 2.81
CA ALA A 9 -56.19 -54.48 4.23
C ALA A 9 -54.76 -54.14 4.70
N ALA A 10 -54.55 -53.10 5.52
CA ALA A 10 -54.76 -53.01 6.98
C ALA A 10 -53.51 -53.39 7.79
N ALA A 11 -52.94 -52.36 8.42
CA ALA A 11 -52.41 -52.26 9.79
C ALA A 11 -51.35 -53.25 10.36
N VAL A 12 -50.49 -52.64 11.19
CA VAL A 12 -49.84 -53.13 12.43
C VAL A 12 -48.32 -53.38 12.38
N GLY A 13 -47.64 -52.73 13.35
CA GLY A 13 -46.37 -53.14 13.95
C GLY A 13 -45.14 -52.54 13.27
N GLY A 14 -44.43 -51.57 13.82
CA GLY A 14 -43.81 -51.62 15.14
C GLY A 14 -42.31 -51.89 14.94
N GLY A 15 -41.46 -50.87 15.13
CA GLY A 15 -40.02 -51.04 14.97
C GLY A 15 -39.28 -49.72 15.22
N GLY A 16 -38.79 -49.56 16.44
CA GLY A 16 -38.11 -48.36 16.91
C GLY A 16 -36.92 -47.96 16.05
N GLY A 17 -36.85 -46.66 15.78
CA GLY A 17 -35.67 -45.98 15.25
C GLY A 17 -35.57 -44.63 15.92
N GLY A 18 -35.14 -44.62 17.18
CA GLY A 18 -34.82 -43.40 17.92
C GLY A 18 -33.74 -42.60 17.18
N ARG A 19 -34.17 -41.64 16.37
CA ARG A 19 -33.28 -40.65 15.78
C ARG A 19 -32.78 -39.74 16.91
N ARG A 20 -31.49 -39.84 17.23
CA ARG A 20 -30.75 -38.83 18.01
C ARG A 20 -30.79 -37.50 17.25
N SER A 21 -31.85 -36.73 17.47
CA SER A 21 -31.95 -35.30 17.15
C SER A 21 -31.76 -34.54 18.46
N GLY A 22 -30.52 -34.19 18.85
CA GLY A 22 -30.31 -33.63 20.19
C GLY A 22 -29.08 -32.78 20.47
N CYS A 23 -28.08 -32.66 19.59
CA CYS A 23 -26.87 -31.88 19.93
C CYS A 23 -26.70 -30.57 19.15
N TYR A 24 -27.23 -30.45 17.92
CA TYR A 24 -27.06 -29.23 17.13
C TYR A 24 -28.06 -28.10 17.49
N ALA A 25 -29.18 -28.43 18.14
CA ALA A 25 -30.20 -27.46 18.52
C ALA A 25 -29.92 -26.71 19.84
N CYS A 26 -28.99 -27.20 20.67
CA CYS A 26 -28.79 -26.65 22.02
C CYS A 26 -28.01 -25.33 22.02
N ILE A 27 -27.02 -25.13 21.15
CA ILE A 27 -26.23 -23.88 21.16
C ILE A 27 -27.06 -22.71 20.63
N ASP A 28 -27.87 -22.93 19.58
CA ASP A 28 -28.74 -21.88 19.02
C ASP A 28 -29.88 -21.48 19.98
N ALA A 29 -30.13 -22.23 21.05
CA ALA A 29 -31.09 -21.87 22.10
C ALA A 29 -30.44 -21.40 23.41
N ALA A 30 -29.13 -21.66 23.62
CA ALA A 30 -28.47 -21.46 24.91
C ALA A 30 -27.78 -20.08 25.08
N LEU A 31 -27.34 -19.45 23.99
CA LEU A 31 -26.66 -18.15 24.03
C LEU A 31 -27.62 -17.03 23.59
N CYS A 32 -27.62 -15.90 24.32
CA CYS A 32 -28.34 -14.70 23.89
C CYS A 32 -27.65 -14.01 22.70
N ASP A 33 -28.39 -13.16 21.99
CA ASP A 33 -27.93 -12.49 20.77
C ASP A 33 -26.67 -11.63 21.02
N ASP A 34 -26.59 -10.94 22.17
CA ASP A 34 -25.46 -10.09 22.53
C ASP A 34 -24.15 -10.88 22.68
N LEU A 35 -24.21 -12.04 23.35
CA LEU A 35 -23.06 -12.92 23.52
C LEU A 35 -22.63 -13.53 22.18
N LEU A 36 -23.57 -13.90 21.31
CA LEU A 36 -23.26 -14.41 19.98
C LEU A 36 -22.60 -13.35 19.09
N GLN A 37 -23.07 -12.11 19.13
CA GLN A 37 -22.42 -11.01 18.40
C GLN A 37 -21.00 -10.75 18.89
N GLU A 38 -20.75 -10.84 20.19
CA GLU A 38 -19.41 -10.68 20.74
C GLU A 38 -18.48 -11.83 20.32
N VAL A 39 -18.99 -13.07 20.31
CA VAL A 39 -18.27 -14.22 19.74
C VAL A 39 -17.93 -13.97 18.28
N PHE A 40 -18.86 -13.45 17.46
CA PHE A 40 -18.61 -13.18 16.04
C PHE A 40 -17.57 -12.09 15.81
N ARG A 41 -17.47 -11.09 16.70
CA ARG A 41 -16.41 -10.06 16.64
C ARG A 41 -15.02 -10.62 16.92
N LEU A 42 -14.93 -11.69 17.71
CA LEU A 42 -13.67 -12.34 18.07
C LEU A 42 -13.22 -13.41 17.05
N LEU A 43 -14.11 -13.84 16.16
CA LEU A 43 -13.79 -14.85 15.16
C LEU A 43 -12.94 -14.27 14.01
N PRO A 44 -11.99 -15.05 13.48
CA PRO A 44 -11.26 -14.65 12.29
C PRO A 44 -12.21 -14.56 11.09
N PRO A 45 -11.99 -13.64 10.13
CA PRO A 45 -12.87 -13.45 8.97
C PRO A 45 -13.02 -14.71 8.11
N ALA A 46 -12.06 -15.63 8.14
CA ALA A 46 -12.13 -16.92 7.44
C ALA A 46 -13.24 -17.85 7.98
N ALA A 47 -13.68 -17.68 9.23
CA ALA A 47 -14.75 -18.47 9.83
C ALA A 47 -16.16 -17.98 9.45
N ALA A 48 -16.29 -16.77 8.89
CA ALA A 48 -17.57 -16.14 8.59
C ALA A 48 -18.49 -16.98 7.67
N PRO A 49 -18.00 -17.66 6.61
CA PRO A 49 -18.84 -18.53 5.79
C PRO A 49 -19.42 -19.70 6.58
N ALA A 50 -18.65 -20.33 7.46
CA ALA A 50 -19.11 -21.45 8.28
C ALA A 50 -20.18 -20.99 9.28
N VAL A 51 -19.97 -19.85 9.95
CA VAL A 51 -20.95 -19.23 10.87
C VAL A 51 -22.26 -18.91 10.13
N SER A 52 -22.17 -18.40 8.91
CA SER A 52 -23.32 -18.01 8.10
C SER A 52 -24.24 -19.19 7.70
N LEU A 53 -23.71 -20.42 7.71
CA LEU A 53 -24.41 -21.64 7.32
C LEU A 53 -25.07 -22.37 8.51
N VAL A 54 -24.84 -21.93 9.76
CA VAL A 54 -25.36 -22.59 10.97
C VAL A 54 -26.88 -22.43 11.07
N SER A 55 -27.38 -21.20 11.03
CA SER A 55 -28.82 -20.92 11.05
C SER A 55 -29.13 -19.52 10.52
N ARG A 56 -30.41 -19.25 10.23
CA ARG A 56 -30.85 -17.90 9.82
C ARG A 56 -30.60 -16.86 10.90
N ARG A 57 -30.70 -17.25 12.17
CA ARG A 57 -30.41 -16.38 13.32
C ARG A 57 -28.94 -15.98 13.33
N TRP A 58 -28.04 -16.95 13.17
CA TRP A 58 -26.60 -16.72 13.12
C TRP A 58 -26.21 -15.85 11.93
N LEU A 59 -26.77 -16.10 10.75
CA LEU A 59 -26.57 -15.26 9.58
C LEU A 59 -27.01 -13.80 9.85
N SER A 60 -28.19 -13.60 10.43
CA SER A 60 -28.70 -12.26 10.74
C SER A 60 -27.81 -11.52 11.74
N LEU A 61 -27.40 -12.19 12.82
CA LEU A 61 -26.54 -11.62 13.85
C LEU A 61 -25.13 -11.33 13.32
N LEU A 62 -24.57 -12.22 12.50
CA LEU A 62 -23.28 -12.01 11.84
C LEU A 62 -23.31 -10.77 10.94
N ARG A 63 -24.35 -10.61 10.13
CA ARG A 63 -24.51 -9.41 9.29
C ARG A 63 -24.67 -8.14 10.13
N ALA A 64 -25.45 -8.21 11.21
CA ALA A 64 -25.62 -7.11 12.14
C ALA A 64 -24.31 -6.69 12.84
N SER A 65 -23.41 -7.64 13.15
CA SER A 65 -22.14 -7.37 13.82
C SER A 65 -20.97 -7.04 12.87
N THR A 66 -21.16 -7.14 11.54
CA THR A 66 -20.10 -6.92 10.55
C THR A 66 -19.83 -5.42 10.35
N SER A 67 -18.59 -4.98 10.58
CA SER A 67 -18.16 -3.59 10.43
C SER A 67 -17.44 -3.29 9.11
N SER A 68 -16.89 -4.32 8.44
CA SER A 68 -16.17 -4.19 7.17
C SER A 68 -16.62 -5.26 6.18
N LEU A 69 -16.93 -4.86 4.94
CA LEU A 69 -17.44 -5.75 3.90
C LEU A 69 -16.76 -5.46 2.56
N THR A 70 -16.29 -6.52 1.91
CA THR A 70 -15.82 -6.48 0.52
C THR A 70 -16.79 -7.24 -0.35
N LEU A 71 -17.42 -6.53 -1.28
CA LEU A 71 -18.38 -7.07 -2.23
C LEU A 71 -17.73 -7.12 -3.61
N ARG A 72 -17.79 -8.30 -4.24
CA ARG A 72 -17.46 -8.45 -5.66
C ARG A 72 -18.75 -8.63 -6.43
N LEU A 73 -19.11 -7.65 -7.24
CA LEU A 73 -20.32 -7.72 -8.03
C LEU A 73 -20.04 -8.62 -9.26
N PRO A 74 -20.76 -9.76 -9.45
CA PRO A 74 -20.48 -10.73 -10.50
C PRO A 74 -20.77 -10.13 -11.88
N ALA A 75 -20.08 -10.45 -12.97
CA ALA A 75 -20.44 -9.93 -14.29
C ALA A 75 -21.82 -10.46 -14.73
N SER A 76 -22.89 -9.65 -14.63
CA SER A 76 -24.22 -10.02 -15.13
C SER A 76 -24.63 -9.09 -16.26
N SER A 77 -25.08 -9.69 -17.37
CA SER A 77 -25.55 -9.00 -18.58
C SER A 77 -26.91 -8.29 -18.41
N ASP A 78 -27.65 -8.61 -17.34
CA ASP A 78 -29.03 -8.15 -17.19
C ASP A 78 -29.16 -7.00 -16.18
N ALA A 79 -29.74 -5.90 -16.69
CA ALA A 79 -30.26 -4.70 -16.04
C ALA A 79 -29.47 -4.17 -14.81
N ALA A 80 -28.62 -3.16 -15.03
CA ALA A 80 -27.89 -2.42 -13.99
C ALA A 80 -28.77 -1.96 -12.81
N ALA A 81 -30.03 -1.57 -13.07
CA ALA A 81 -30.99 -1.16 -12.04
C ALA A 81 -31.37 -2.31 -11.08
N ALA A 82 -31.50 -3.54 -11.56
CA ALA A 82 -31.80 -4.70 -10.72
C ALA A 82 -30.61 -5.06 -9.83
N ALA A 83 -29.37 -4.92 -10.34
CA ALA A 83 -28.16 -5.11 -9.55
C ALA A 83 -28.02 -4.05 -8.45
N ALA A 84 -28.33 -2.78 -8.75
CA ALA A 84 -28.34 -1.70 -7.76
C ALA A 84 -29.42 -1.90 -6.67
N ALA A 85 -30.63 -2.32 -7.05
CA ALA A 85 -31.68 -2.66 -6.08
C ALA A 85 -31.29 -3.85 -5.21
N THR A 86 -30.65 -4.87 -5.79
CA THR A 86 -30.13 -6.03 -5.04
C THR A 86 -29.03 -5.62 -4.08
N LEU A 87 -28.16 -4.69 -4.47
CA LEU A 87 -27.11 -4.15 -3.62
C LEU A 87 -27.70 -3.36 -2.44
N ALA A 88 -28.68 -2.48 -2.68
CA ALA A 88 -29.36 -1.74 -1.62
C ALA A 88 -30.06 -2.69 -0.63
N ALA A 89 -30.76 -3.71 -1.14
CA ALA A 89 -31.39 -4.74 -0.32
C ALA A 89 -30.34 -5.52 0.51
N LEU A 90 -29.21 -5.88 -0.09
CA LEU A 90 -28.12 -6.56 0.61
C LEU A 90 -27.56 -5.69 1.73
N LEU A 91 -27.25 -4.41 1.45
CA LEU A 91 -26.70 -3.47 2.41
C LEU A 91 -27.66 -3.16 3.56
N SER A 92 -28.98 -3.29 3.34
CA SER A 92 -29.97 -3.13 4.42
C SER A 92 -29.80 -4.13 5.57
N HIS A 93 -29.18 -5.29 5.31
CA HIS A 93 -28.90 -6.28 6.33
C HIS A 93 -27.66 -5.99 7.19
N TYR A 94 -26.91 -4.92 6.89
CA TYR A 94 -25.64 -4.57 7.55
C TYR A 94 -25.71 -3.18 8.23
N PRO A 95 -26.46 -3.04 9.33
CA PRO A 95 -26.70 -1.74 9.99
C PRO A 95 -25.46 -1.10 10.65
N LEU A 96 -24.45 -1.89 11.02
CA LEU A 96 -23.24 -1.41 11.69
C LEU A 96 -22.03 -1.25 10.75
N LEU A 97 -22.24 -1.33 9.44
CA LEU A 97 -21.16 -1.27 8.45
C LEU A 97 -20.50 0.12 8.43
N SER A 98 -19.18 0.16 8.58
CA SER A 98 -18.37 1.39 8.54
C SER A 98 -17.34 1.40 7.42
N ALA A 99 -16.93 0.23 6.93
CA ALA A 99 -16.02 0.10 5.79
C ALA A 99 -16.64 -0.75 4.68
N LEU A 100 -16.72 -0.21 3.47
CA LEU A 100 -17.26 -0.91 2.31
C LEU A 100 -16.28 -0.83 1.14
N THR A 101 -15.96 -1.99 0.56
CA THR A 101 -15.25 -2.09 -0.71
C THR A 101 -16.15 -2.77 -1.72
N VAL A 102 -16.45 -2.10 -2.84
CA VAL A 102 -17.21 -2.68 -3.95
C VAL A 102 -16.30 -2.79 -5.16
N VAL A 103 -16.10 -4.02 -5.62
CA VAL A 103 -15.32 -4.35 -6.82
C VAL A 103 -16.27 -4.86 -7.88
N SER A 104 -16.35 -4.18 -9.02
CA SER A 104 -17.06 -4.71 -10.18
C SER A 104 -16.13 -5.62 -10.99
N ALA A 105 -16.67 -6.67 -11.60
CA ALA A 105 -15.94 -7.51 -12.53
C ALA A 105 -16.19 -7.04 -13.97
N ALA A 106 -15.09 -6.82 -14.70
CA ALA A 106 -14.97 -6.29 -16.07
C ALA A 106 -16.14 -6.63 -17.02
N THR A 107 -17.17 -5.80 -17.00
CA THR A 107 -18.06 -5.61 -18.16
C THR A 107 -18.42 -4.13 -18.31
N PRO A 108 -18.41 -3.58 -19.54
CA PRO A 108 -18.68 -2.17 -19.80
C PRO A 108 -20.15 -1.75 -19.61
N ALA A 109 -21.01 -2.63 -19.07
CA ALA A 109 -22.46 -2.48 -19.06
C ALA A 109 -23.07 -2.13 -17.70
N ARG A 110 -22.25 -2.01 -16.63
CA ARG A 110 -22.75 -1.58 -15.32
C ARG A 110 -22.63 -0.09 -15.15
N ASP A 111 -23.75 0.52 -14.82
CA ASP A 111 -23.84 1.92 -14.48
C ASP A 111 -23.22 2.15 -13.09
N ALA A 112 -22.00 2.71 -13.06
CA ALA A 112 -21.30 3.03 -11.82
C ALA A 112 -22.10 4.00 -10.94
N ASP A 113 -22.90 4.87 -11.56
CA ASP A 113 -23.73 5.83 -10.85
C ASP A 113 -24.82 5.11 -10.05
N ALA A 114 -25.44 4.09 -10.63
CA ALA A 114 -26.44 3.27 -9.94
C ALA A 114 -25.85 2.55 -8.71
N VAL A 115 -24.58 2.11 -8.78
CA VAL A 115 -23.88 1.50 -7.64
C VAL A 115 -23.65 2.53 -6.54
N VAL A 116 -23.14 3.72 -6.88
CA VAL A 116 -22.89 4.80 -5.92
C VAL A 116 -24.17 5.23 -5.23
N LEU A 117 -25.26 5.39 -5.98
CA LEU A 117 -26.57 5.75 -5.46
C LEU A 117 -27.17 4.65 -4.57
N ALA A 118 -27.02 3.38 -4.93
CA ALA A 118 -27.45 2.25 -4.09
C ALA A 118 -26.69 2.18 -2.76
N VAL A 119 -25.39 2.50 -2.77
CA VAL A 119 -24.58 2.60 -1.55
C VAL A 119 -25.04 3.78 -0.69
N ALA A 120 -25.32 4.92 -1.30
CA ALA A 120 -25.83 6.10 -0.59
C ALA A 120 -27.24 5.89 0.00
N ALA A 121 -28.06 5.04 -0.64
CA ALA A 121 -29.38 4.67 -0.15
C ALA A 121 -29.35 3.64 1.00
N ALA A 122 -28.18 3.08 1.33
CA ALA A 122 -28.06 2.13 2.42
C ALA A 122 -28.37 2.79 3.77
N PRO A 123 -29.05 2.11 4.71
CA PRO A 123 -29.34 2.66 6.03
C PRO A 123 -28.07 2.98 6.85
N ALA A 124 -26.96 2.32 6.54
CA ALA A 124 -25.66 2.55 7.15
C ALA A 124 -24.84 3.67 6.46
N ALA A 125 -25.35 4.34 5.41
CA ALA A 125 -24.58 5.29 4.59
C ALA A 125 -23.87 6.38 5.42
N ALA A 126 -24.57 6.98 6.39
CA ALA A 126 -24.01 8.02 7.25
C ALA A 126 -22.92 7.51 8.21
N ARG A 127 -22.81 6.19 8.40
CA ARG A 127 -21.81 5.54 9.27
C ARG A 127 -20.55 5.13 8.52
N PHE A 128 -20.54 5.17 7.18
CA PHE A 128 -19.35 4.81 6.42
C PHE A 128 -18.22 5.79 6.74
N SER A 129 -17.12 5.25 7.28
CA SER A 129 -15.85 5.95 7.43
C SER A 129 -14.97 5.73 6.20
N THR A 130 -15.00 4.52 5.64
CA THR A 130 -14.13 4.13 4.52
C THR A 130 -14.97 3.56 3.39
N LEU A 131 -14.88 4.17 2.21
CA LEU A 131 -15.54 3.70 1.00
C LEU A 131 -14.54 3.52 -0.13
N ARG A 132 -14.51 2.33 -0.73
CA ARG A 132 -13.72 2.03 -1.91
C ARG A 132 -14.62 1.53 -3.01
N LEU A 133 -14.78 2.31 -4.06
CA LEU A 133 -15.53 1.95 -5.24
C LEU A 133 -14.56 1.72 -6.38
N LEU A 134 -14.52 0.48 -6.85
CA LEU A 134 -13.77 0.08 -8.03
C LEU A 134 -14.73 -0.43 -9.12
N PRO A 135 -15.61 0.43 -9.65
CA PRO A 135 -16.38 0.12 -10.84
C PRO A 135 -15.48 0.11 -12.07
N ASP A 136 -15.91 -0.64 -13.08
CA ASP A 136 -15.25 -0.73 -14.38
C ASP A 136 -15.55 0.50 -15.26
N SER A 137 -16.65 1.20 -14.99
CA SER A 137 -17.08 2.43 -15.65
C SER A 137 -16.82 3.67 -14.77
N ALA A 138 -16.74 4.84 -15.39
CA ALA A 138 -16.52 6.09 -14.68
C ALA A 138 -17.79 6.55 -13.95
N VAL A 139 -17.64 7.03 -12.72
CA VAL A 139 -18.71 7.67 -11.96
C VAL A 139 -18.88 9.10 -12.45
N SER A 140 -20.12 9.51 -12.69
CA SER A 140 -20.43 10.89 -13.03
C SER A 140 -20.38 11.80 -11.79
N PRO A 141 -19.89 13.05 -11.92
CA PRO A 141 -19.97 14.03 -10.83
C PRO A 141 -21.40 14.30 -10.35
N ALA A 142 -22.42 14.11 -11.20
CA ALA A 142 -23.82 14.28 -10.83
C ALA A 142 -24.29 13.22 -9.83
N ALA A 143 -23.91 11.96 -10.04
CA ALA A 143 -24.20 10.89 -9.11
C ALA A 143 -23.49 11.10 -7.76
N LEU A 144 -22.24 11.57 -7.78
CA LEU A 144 -21.50 11.92 -6.56
C LEU A 144 -22.14 13.08 -5.81
N LEU A 145 -22.59 14.13 -6.51
CA LEU A 145 -23.32 15.24 -5.89
C LEU A 145 -24.60 14.77 -5.20
N ALA A 146 -25.33 13.82 -5.79
CA ALA A 146 -26.53 13.25 -5.18
C ALA A 146 -26.23 12.31 -4.00
N ALA A 147 -25.14 11.56 -4.05
CA ALA A 147 -24.79 10.54 -3.07
C ALA A 147 -24.06 11.10 -1.82
N CYS A 148 -23.17 12.07 -1.99
CA CYS A 148 -22.29 12.56 -0.92
C CYS A 148 -23.01 13.10 0.32
N PRO A 149 -24.20 13.75 0.25
CA PRO A 149 -24.92 14.17 1.45
C PRO A 149 -25.26 13.02 2.41
N ALA A 150 -25.59 11.84 1.87
CA ALA A 150 -25.85 10.64 2.67
C ALA A 150 -24.56 10.02 3.25
N LEU A 151 -23.41 10.34 2.66
CA LEU A 151 -22.09 9.80 2.99
C LEU A 151 -21.22 10.78 3.80
N SER A 152 -21.85 11.71 4.52
CA SER A 152 -21.17 12.79 5.26
C SER A 152 -20.18 12.31 6.34
N GLY A 153 -20.26 11.05 6.77
CA GLY A 153 -19.35 10.43 7.73
C GLY A 153 -18.00 9.97 7.17
N LEU A 154 -17.81 10.04 5.85
CA LEU A 154 -16.60 9.50 5.20
C LEU A 154 -15.33 10.25 5.60
N THR A 155 -14.32 9.48 6.02
CA THR A 155 -12.95 9.94 6.28
C THR A 155 -11.99 9.49 5.19
N SER A 156 -12.28 8.38 4.51
CA SER A 156 -11.51 7.88 3.37
C SER A 156 -12.40 7.46 2.21
N LEU A 157 -12.09 7.99 1.02
CA LEU A 157 -12.77 7.67 -0.23
C LEU A 157 -11.76 7.28 -1.32
N HIS A 158 -11.95 6.11 -1.93
CA HIS A 158 -11.21 5.66 -3.09
C HIS A 158 -12.17 5.42 -4.26
N LEU A 159 -11.92 6.08 -5.38
CA LEU A 159 -12.66 5.90 -6.62
C LEU A 159 -11.69 5.42 -7.71
N THR A 160 -12.16 4.56 -8.60
CA THR A 160 -11.45 4.30 -9.87
C THR A 160 -11.62 5.51 -10.77
N ALA A 161 -12.64 5.56 -11.62
CA ALA A 161 -12.77 6.63 -12.61
C ALA A 161 -13.85 7.66 -12.25
N VAL A 162 -13.57 8.94 -12.51
CA VAL A 162 -14.55 10.04 -12.48
C VAL A 162 -14.50 10.80 -13.80
N ARG A 163 -15.66 10.99 -14.45
CA ARG A 163 -15.77 11.69 -15.75
C ARG A 163 -17.04 12.56 -15.82
N PRO A 164 -16.91 13.86 -16.21
CA PRO A 164 -15.67 14.63 -16.33
C PRO A 164 -14.97 14.80 -14.97
N LEU A 165 -13.70 15.20 -14.97
CA LEU A 165 -12.93 15.45 -13.73
C LEU A 165 -13.43 16.73 -13.05
N SER A 166 -14.47 16.59 -12.24
CA SER A 166 -15.03 17.64 -11.41
C SER A 166 -15.13 17.17 -9.97
N PHE A 167 -14.72 18.03 -9.03
CA PHE A 167 -14.51 17.68 -7.63
C PHE A 167 -15.39 18.49 -6.66
N ARG A 168 -16.35 19.27 -7.16
CA ARG A 168 -17.23 20.14 -6.33
C ARG A 168 -18.00 19.38 -5.25
N TRP A 169 -18.34 18.12 -5.52
CA TRP A 169 -19.02 17.24 -4.57
C TRP A 169 -18.21 16.96 -3.29
N LEU A 170 -16.87 17.16 -3.31
CA LEU A 170 -16.04 17.01 -2.11
C LEU A 170 -16.41 18.02 -1.02
N GLU A 171 -16.99 19.17 -1.36
CA GLU A 171 -17.45 20.15 -0.36
C GLU A 171 -18.55 19.59 0.55
N LEU A 172 -19.28 18.57 0.08
CA LEU A 172 -20.34 17.90 0.83
C LEU A 172 -19.80 16.85 1.83
N LEU A 173 -18.48 16.62 1.84
CA LEU A 173 -17.81 15.64 2.69
C LEU A 173 -16.86 16.34 3.68
N PRO A 174 -17.39 16.92 4.78
CA PRO A 174 -16.63 17.79 5.69
C PRO A 174 -15.61 17.05 6.58
N ARG A 175 -15.61 15.71 6.58
CA ARG A 175 -14.71 14.87 7.38
C ARG A 175 -13.69 14.11 6.52
N LEU A 176 -13.65 14.35 5.22
CA LEU A 176 -12.82 13.58 4.31
C LEU A 176 -11.35 13.99 4.44
N GLU A 177 -10.55 13.14 5.06
CA GLU A 177 -9.11 13.35 5.27
C GLU A 177 -8.28 12.68 4.16
N SER A 178 -8.78 11.60 3.56
CA SER A 178 -8.04 10.78 2.59
C SER A 178 -8.85 10.55 1.33
N PHE A 179 -8.36 11.07 0.20
CA PHE A 179 -8.99 10.88 -1.11
C PHE A 179 -8.01 10.23 -2.09
N ALA A 180 -8.50 9.24 -2.83
CA ALA A 180 -7.70 8.57 -3.84
C ALA A 180 -8.52 8.33 -5.12
N LEU A 181 -7.94 8.66 -6.27
CA LEU A 181 -8.56 8.56 -7.59
C LEU A 181 -7.64 7.78 -8.54
N VAL A 182 -8.15 6.69 -9.13
CA VAL A 182 -7.43 5.89 -10.14
C VAL A 182 -8.09 6.06 -11.49
N ASN A 183 -7.68 7.08 -12.22
CA ASN A 183 -8.21 7.46 -13.53
C ASN A 183 -7.88 6.42 -14.62
N SER A 184 -8.40 5.21 -14.48
CA SER A 184 -8.26 4.10 -15.42
C SER A 184 -9.04 4.46 -16.68
N ALA A 185 -8.34 4.50 -17.80
CA ALA A 185 -8.88 4.87 -19.09
C ALA A 185 -9.86 3.79 -19.58
N ALA A 186 -11.15 3.93 -19.25
CA ALA A 186 -12.18 3.49 -20.17
C ALA A 186 -12.15 4.47 -21.34
N SER A 187 -11.94 3.91 -22.53
CA SER A 187 -11.87 4.59 -23.82
C SER A 187 -12.93 5.69 -24.00
N VAL A 188 -12.57 6.65 -24.85
CA VAL A 188 -13.44 7.44 -25.74
C VAL A 188 -13.45 8.96 -25.48
N ASP A 189 -13.05 9.62 -26.57
CA ASP A 189 -13.33 10.95 -27.09
C ASP A 189 -12.97 12.20 -26.29
N SER A 190 -11.90 12.80 -26.78
CA SER A 190 -11.77 14.25 -26.94
C SER A 190 -12.99 14.83 -27.67
N ALA A 191 -14.12 15.01 -26.99
CA ALA A 191 -15.24 15.78 -27.50
C ALA A 191 -15.99 16.46 -26.37
N GLY A 192 -15.80 17.78 -26.30
CA GLY A 192 -16.79 18.70 -25.75
C GLY A 192 -16.90 18.74 -24.24
N SER A 193 -16.24 19.71 -23.63
CA SER A 193 -16.95 20.86 -23.07
C SER A 193 -16.02 21.61 -22.11
N SER A 194 -15.79 22.87 -22.45
CA SER A 194 -15.30 23.89 -21.55
C SER A 194 -16.20 23.98 -20.32
N SER A 195 -15.89 23.26 -19.25
CA SER A 195 -16.14 23.85 -17.93
C SER A 195 -14.99 24.80 -17.68
N VAL A 196 -15.21 26.05 -18.11
CA VAL A 196 -14.53 27.22 -17.55
C VAL A 196 -14.45 26.98 -16.06
N ASP A 197 -13.24 26.96 -15.51
CA ASP A 197 -13.03 27.07 -14.07
C ASP A 197 -13.84 28.31 -13.64
N ALA A 198 -15.05 28.08 -13.12
CA ALA A 198 -15.79 29.14 -12.47
C ALA A 198 -14.85 29.64 -11.40
N ASP A 199 -14.49 30.92 -11.54
CA ASP A 199 -13.62 31.66 -10.64
C ASP A 199 -14.35 31.80 -9.30
N ASP A 200 -14.41 30.70 -8.55
CA ASP A 200 -14.61 30.75 -7.12
C ASP A 200 -13.35 31.46 -6.60
N GLY A 201 -13.45 32.77 -6.41
CA GLY A 201 -12.38 33.62 -5.92
C GLY A 201 -11.75 33.10 -4.62
N GLU A 202 -10.65 33.73 -4.20
CA GLU A 202 -9.77 33.31 -3.09
C GLU A 202 -10.44 32.94 -1.74
N ALA A 203 -11.72 33.26 -1.53
CA ALA A 203 -12.50 32.95 -0.31
C ALA A 203 -13.09 31.53 -0.26
N ALA A 204 -12.63 30.65 -1.14
CA ALA A 204 -12.95 29.23 -1.20
C ALA A 204 -12.56 28.48 0.12
N LYS A 205 -13.56 27.94 0.85
CA LYS A 205 -13.35 27.10 2.05
C LYS A 205 -12.39 25.94 1.73
N ALA A 206 -11.30 25.83 2.48
CA ALA A 206 -10.31 24.76 2.33
C ALA A 206 -10.93 23.37 2.64
N LEU A 207 -10.50 22.37 1.87
CA LEU A 207 -10.86 20.98 2.13
C LEU A 207 -9.99 20.43 3.27
N PRO A 208 -10.54 19.58 4.16
CA PRO A 208 -9.81 18.97 5.27
C PRO A 208 -8.88 17.81 4.83
N LEU A 209 -8.55 17.73 3.53
CA LEU A 209 -7.77 16.64 2.97
C LEU A 209 -6.30 16.69 3.45
N GLU A 210 -5.88 15.64 4.12
CA GLU A 210 -4.50 15.42 4.56
C GLU A 210 -3.74 14.46 3.64
N ARG A 211 -4.43 13.51 2.99
CA ARG A 211 -3.84 12.53 2.07
C ARG A 211 -4.54 12.55 0.73
N LEU A 212 -3.76 12.68 -0.34
CA LEU A 212 -4.27 12.66 -1.70
C LEU A 212 -3.44 11.70 -2.57
N SER A 213 -4.11 10.78 -3.24
CA SER A 213 -3.50 9.89 -4.23
C SER A 213 -4.17 10.06 -5.58
N LEU A 214 -3.43 10.45 -6.60
CA LEU A 214 -3.93 10.54 -7.97
C LEU A 214 -3.14 9.58 -8.85
N CYS A 215 -3.86 8.80 -9.66
CA CYS A 215 -3.27 7.88 -10.60
C CYS A 215 -3.86 8.09 -12.00
N GLY A 216 -3.03 8.11 -13.05
CA GLY A 216 -3.50 8.17 -14.43
C GLY A 216 -3.98 9.55 -14.91
N ILE A 217 -3.52 10.65 -14.29
CA ILE A 217 -3.91 12.00 -14.74
C ILE A 217 -3.13 12.36 -16.00
N ARG A 218 -3.83 12.76 -17.06
CA ARG A 218 -3.24 13.11 -18.35
C ARG A 218 -2.99 14.62 -18.47
N SER A 219 -2.06 15.03 -19.32
CA SER A 219 -1.75 16.45 -19.57
C SER A 219 -2.95 17.27 -20.13
N GLY A 220 -3.88 16.59 -20.82
CA GLY A 220 -5.11 17.17 -21.33
C GLY A 220 -6.26 17.24 -20.31
N ASP A 221 -6.13 16.57 -19.17
CA ASP A 221 -7.16 16.59 -18.14
C ASP A 221 -7.25 18.01 -17.53
N ARG A 222 -8.46 18.47 -17.26
CA ARG A 222 -8.79 19.78 -16.69
C ARG A 222 -9.68 19.59 -15.46
N GLY A 223 -9.76 20.61 -14.60
CA GLY A 223 -10.61 20.59 -13.40
C GLY A 223 -9.89 20.23 -12.10
N LEU A 224 -8.63 19.76 -12.16
CA LEU A 224 -7.82 19.56 -10.94
C LEU A 224 -7.36 20.89 -10.32
N GLY A 225 -7.31 21.99 -11.10
CA GLY A 225 -6.99 23.32 -10.58
C GLY A 225 -7.93 23.78 -9.45
N TRP A 226 -9.21 23.40 -9.49
CA TRP A 226 -10.16 23.64 -8.39
C TRP A 226 -9.75 22.87 -7.13
N LEU A 227 -9.35 21.59 -7.28
CA LEU A 227 -8.90 20.76 -6.16
C LEU A 227 -7.63 21.34 -5.51
N TRP A 228 -6.63 21.69 -6.32
CA TRP A 228 -5.35 22.22 -5.83
C TRP A 228 -5.49 23.50 -5.02
N ARG A 229 -6.36 24.42 -5.44
CA ARG A 229 -6.64 25.68 -4.71
C ARG A 229 -7.18 25.45 -3.28
N ARG A 230 -7.86 24.33 -3.05
CA ARG A 230 -8.58 24.03 -1.80
C ARG A 230 -7.82 23.08 -0.87
N CYS A 231 -6.81 22.35 -1.37
CA CYS A 231 -6.01 21.38 -0.61
C CYS A 231 -4.84 22.04 0.15
N ARG A 232 -5.11 22.91 1.12
CA ARG A 232 -4.06 23.65 1.86
C ARG A 232 -3.49 22.90 3.08
N SER A 233 -4.17 21.85 3.55
CA SER A 233 -3.76 21.07 4.73
C SER A 233 -3.11 19.73 4.39
N LEU A 234 -2.63 19.59 3.15
CA LEU A 234 -2.13 18.32 2.63
C LEU A 234 -0.80 17.94 3.28
N LYS A 235 -0.72 16.73 3.84
CA LYS A 235 0.48 16.16 4.48
C LYS A 235 1.12 15.08 3.62
N TRP A 236 0.35 14.32 2.85
CA TRP A 236 0.84 13.26 1.98
C TRP A 236 0.22 13.36 0.58
N LEU A 237 1.07 13.35 -0.44
CA LEU A 237 0.69 13.45 -1.84
C LEU A 237 1.37 12.34 -2.63
N GLN A 238 0.58 11.54 -3.34
CA GLN A 238 1.09 10.55 -4.29
C GLN A 238 0.54 10.82 -5.68
N LEU A 239 1.44 10.93 -6.65
CA LEU A 239 1.14 10.92 -8.08
C LEU A 239 1.67 9.61 -8.67
N ARG A 240 0.82 8.87 -9.39
CA ARG A 240 1.16 7.60 -10.03
C ARG A 240 0.79 7.62 -11.51
N ALA A 241 1.68 7.24 -12.42
CA ALA A 241 1.39 7.18 -13.85
C ALA A 241 0.69 8.46 -14.38
N CYS A 242 1.16 9.63 -13.94
CA CYS A 242 0.58 10.92 -14.31
C CYS A 242 1.45 11.61 -15.36
N ASP A 243 0.83 12.00 -16.47
CA ASP A 243 1.45 12.80 -17.54
C ASP A 243 1.24 14.30 -17.34
N GLY A 244 0.36 14.67 -16.40
CA GLY A 244 0.05 16.05 -16.06
C GLY A 244 -0.40 16.18 -14.60
N THR A 245 -0.26 17.37 -14.05
CA THR A 245 -0.83 17.75 -12.75
C THR A 245 -2.32 18.14 -12.88
N GLY A 246 -2.85 18.20 -14.09
CA GLY A 246 -4.25 18.54 -14.38
C GLY A 246 -4.63 20.01 -14.16
N ASP A 247 -3.70 20.83 -13.66
CA ASP A 247 -3.68 22.27 -13.87
C ASP A 247 -2.74 22.55 -15.05
N GLY A 248 -3.12 23.44 -15.97
CA GLY A 248 -2.33 23.68 -17.17
C GLY A 248 -0.84 23.94 -16.86
N PRO A 249 0.07 23.75 -17.83
CA PRO A 249 1.53 23.79 -17.57
C PRO A 249 2.02 25.11 -16.93
N ALA A 250 1.30 26.22 -17.15
CA ALA A 250 1.59 27.53 -16.58
C ALA A 250 0.89 27.83 -15.25
N SER A 251 0.06 26.92 -14.73
CA SER A 251 -0.67 27.13 -13.49
C SER A 251 0.25 26.98 -12.28
N LEU A 252 0.08 27.89 -11.31
CA LEU A 252 0.75 27.84 -10.00
C LEU A 252 -0.17 27.27 -8.91
N THR A 253 -1.40 26.85 -9.25
CA THR A 253 -2.35 26.33 -8.27
C THR A 253 -1.83 25.11 -7.52
N PHE A 254 -1.11 24.22 -8.22
CA PHE A 254 -0.47 23.06 -7.61
C PHE A 254 0.58 23.44 -6.56
N ALA A 255 1.34 24.52 -6.75
CA ALA A 255 2.38 24.92 -5.79
C ALA A 255 1.80 25.29 -4.41
N GLY A 256 0.56 25.80 -4.38
CA GLY A 256 -0.11 26.20 -3.14
C GLY A 256 -0.40 25.06 -2.16
N CYS A 257 -0.49 23.80 -2.63
CA CYS A 257 -0.72 22.64 -1.74
C CYS A 257 0.56 22.02 -1.19
N LEU A 258 1.74 22.46 -1.64
CA LEU A 258 3.03 21.85 -1.33
C LEU A 258 3.64 22.33 0.00
N ALA A 259 3.24 23.51 0.50
CA ALA A 259 3.91 24.15 1.64
C ALA A 259 3.88 23.32 2.94
N GLY A 260 2.75 22.65 3.22
CA GLY A 260 2.56 21.82 4.41
C GLY A 260 2.90 20.35 4.24
N LEU A 261 3.45 19.95 3.09
CA LEU A 261 3.60 18.55 2.72
C LEU A 261 4.73 17.89 3.52
N LEU A 262 4.44 16.76 4.16
CA LEU A 262 5.39 15.95 4.91
C LEU A 262 5.97 14.81 4.07
N ALA A 263 5.19 14.30 3.10
CA ALA A 263 5.57 13.19 2.24
C ALA A 263 5.08 13.37 0.80
N LEU A 264 6.00 13.18 -0.15
CA LEU A 264 5.76 13.28 -1.59
C LEU A 264 6.19 11.98 -2.28
N GLU A 265 5.28 11.36 -3.03
CA GLU A 265 5.57 10.17 -3.81
C GLU A 265 5.25 10.39 -5.29
N LEU A 266 6.26 10.23 -6.14
CA LEU A 266 6.15 10.27 -7.59
C LEU A 266 6.47 8.88 -8.13
N ARG A 267 5.50 8.23 -8.78
CA ARG A 267 5.64 6.85 -9.28
C ARG A 267 5.31 6.79 -10.76
N ALA A 268 6.26 6.41 -11.61
CA ALA A 268 6.10 6.40 -13.07
C ALA A 268 5.53 7.73 -13.60
N CYS A 269 6.08 8.85 -13.15
CA CYS A 269 5.57 10.21 -13.43
C CYS A 269 6.58 11.03 -14.25
N ARG A 270 7.25 10.39 -15.21
CA ARG A 270 8.38 10.98 -15.96
C ARG A 270 8.08 12.35 -16.57
N ALA A 271 6.87 12.57 -17.10
CA ALA A 271 6.51 13.82 -17.75
C ALA A 271 6.33 15.01 -16.78
N VAL A 272 5.99 14.76 -15.52
CA VAL A 272 5.74 15.81 -14.52
C VAL A 272 6.77 15.87 -13.41
N ALA A 273 7.60 14.84 -13.27
CA ALA A 273 8.55 14.70 -12.16
C ALA A 273 9.42 15.95 -12.01
N ASP A 274 10.01 16.46 -13.10
CA ASP A 274 10.89 17.62 -13.08
C ASP A 274 10.17 18.88 -12.58
N ARG A 275 8.99 19.18 -13.14
CA ARG A 275 8.19 20.33 -12.71
C ARG A 275 7.81 20.21 -11.25
N VAL A 276 7.39 19.03 -10.80
CA VAL A 276 6.98 18.81 -9.40
C VAL A 276 8.19 18.91 -8.46
N LEU A 277 9.34 18.37 -8.82
CA LEU A 277 10.57 18.46 -8.03
C LEU A 277 11.07 19.91 -7.91
N LEU A 278 11.04 20.68 -9.01
CA LEU A 278 11.38 22.10 -8.99
C LEU A 278 10.43 22.91 -8.12
N LEU A 279 9.12 22.69 -8.25
CA LEU A 279 8.13 23.36 -7.38
C LEU A 279 8.29 22.95 -5.91
N ALA A 280 8.58 21.68 -5.64
CA ALA A 280 8.84 21.19 -4.30
C ALA A 280 10.13 21.78 -3.71
N ALA A 281 11.17 21.97 -4.53
CA ALA A 281 12.41 22.63 -4.14
C ALA A 281 12.16 24.07 -3.66
N ASP A 282 11.19 24.75 -4.27
CA ASP A 282 10.87 26.14 -3.93
C ASP A 282 9.84 26.24 -2.78
N HIS A 283 8.86 25.34 -2.70
CA HIS A 283 7.68 25.51 -1.81
C HIS A 283 7.58 24.50 -0.66
N CYS A 284 8.17 23.30 -0.73
CA CYS A 284 8.02 22.28 0.32
C CYS A 284 8.99 22.51 1.48
N HIS A 285 8.61 23.21 2.55
CA HIS A 285 9.53 23.49 3.68
C HIS A 285 9.50 22.44 4.80
N ALA A 286 8.40 21.68 4.92
CA ALA A 286 8.20 20.71 5.99
C ALA A 286 8.41 19.25 5.52
N LEU A 287 8.93 19.04 4.32
CA LEU A 287 9.01 17.71 3.72
C LEU A 287 10.02 16.83 4.45
N THR A 288 9.57 15.66 4.87
CA THR A 288 10.37 14.67 5.60
C THR A 288 10.63 13.42 4.77
N SER A 289 9.77 13.10 3.80
CA SER A 289 9.88 11.89 2.98
C SER A 289 9.69 12.23 1.51
N LEU A 290 10.64 11.82 0.68
CA LEU A 290 10.53 11.87 -0.78
C LEU A 290 10.70 10.47 -1.35
N LEU A 291 9.77 10.05 -2.21
CA LEU A 291 9.91 8.90 -3.08
C LEU A 291 9.82 9.34 -4.53
N VAL A 292 10.83 9.02 -5.34
CA VAL A 292 10.80 9.19 -6.79
C VAL A 292 11.10 7.84 -7.43
N TYR A 293 10.10 7.29 -8.12
CA TYR A 293 10.21 6.08 -8.92
C TYR A 293 9.96 6.47 -10.37
N ASP A 294 10.99 6.33 -11.21
CA ASP A 294 10.94 6.51 -12.67
C ASP A 294 10.51 7.93 -13.09
N GLY A 295 11.51 8.82 -13.10
CA GLY A 295 11.39 10.23 -13.44
C GLY A 295 12.42 11.10 -12.69
N GLY A 296 12.51 12.37 -13.07
CA GLY A 296 13.41 13.35 -12.46
C GLY A 296 14.73 13.47 -13.22
N SER A 297 14.92 14.59 -13.91
CA SER A 297 16.20 14.94 -14.53
C SER A 297 17.25 15.28 -13.49
N SER A 298 18.52 15.23 -13.93
CA SER A 298 19.68 15.59 -13.11
C SER A 298 19.49 16.98 -12.47
N GLU A 299 19.08 17.97 -13.26
CA GLU A 299 18.94 19.35 -12.76
C GLU A 299 17.84 19.49 -11.71
N ALA A 300 16.67 18.89 -11.96
CA ALA A 300 15.54 18.97 -11.04
C ALA A 300 15.85 18.29 -9.70
N LEU A 301 16.48 17.10 -9.75
CA LEU A 301 16.94 16.39 -8.56
C LEU A 301 18.02 17.18 -7.81
N HIS A 302 18.99 17.74 -8.52
CA HIS A 302 20.07 18.53 -7.93
C HIS A 302 19.53 19.74 -7.19
N ARG A 303 18.70 20.55 -7.84
CA ARG A 303 18.09 21.74 -7.23
C ARG A 303 17.25 21.36 -6.02
N PHE A 304 16.43 20.31 -6.12
CA PHE A 304 15.64 19.84 -4.99
C PHE A 304 16.51 19.42 -3.79
N ILE A 305 17.53 18.59 -4.04
CA ILE A 305 18.44 18.12 -2.99
C ILE A 305 19.15 19.29 -2.33
N GLN A 306 19.72 20.21 -3.11
CA GLN A 306 20.42 21.38 -2.57
C GLN A 306 19.53 22.22 -1.65
N HIS A 307 18.25 22.39 -1.99
CA HIS A 307 17.34 23.27 -1.26
C HIS A 307 16.64 22.58 -0.09
N ARG A 308 16.47 21.24 -0.13
CA ARG A 308 15.57 20.52 0.78
C ARG A 308 16.14 19.27 1.44
N ALA A 309 17.32 18.78 1.05
CA ALA A 309 17.87 17.55 1.63
C ALA A 309 18.08 17.61 3.15
N ALA A 310 18.36 18.78 3.71
CA ALA A 310 18.61 18.95 5.15
C ALA A 310 17.40 18.60 6.03
N GLY A 311 16.17 18.83 5.55
CA GLY A 311 14.93 18.53 6.27
C GLY A 311 14.44 17.09 6.11
N LEU A 312 15.01 16.34 5.16
CA LEU A 312 14.54 14.99 4.83
C LEU A 312 14.99 13.97 5.87
N HIS A 313 14.05 13.12 6.27
CA HIS A 313 14.30 11.91 7.05
C HIS A 313 14.40 10.67 6.17
N THR A 314 13.67 10.64 5.05
CA THR A 314 13.67 9.52 4.10
C THR A 314 13.79 10.03 2.67
N LEU A 315 14.78 9.49 1.95
CA LEU A 315 14.97 9.69 0.51
C LEU A 315 14.99 8.32 -0.19
N ASP A 316 13.97 8.04 -0.99
CA ASP A 316 13.82 6.80 -1.76
C ASP A 316 13.81 7.12 -3.26
N LEU A 317 14.87 6.75 -3.96
CA LEU A 317 15.04 6.96 -5.39
C LEU A 317 15.14 5.61 -6.10
N ARG A 318 14.18 5.34 -6.98
CA ARG A 318 14.06 4.08 -7.73
C ARG A 318 14.12 4.32 -9.22
N LEU A 319 15.03 3.63 -9.89
CA LEU A 319 15.35 3.84 -11.30
C LEU A 319 15.64 5.33 -11.64
N PRO A 320 16.43 6.07 -10.84
CA PRO A 320 16.75 7.44 -11.18
C PRO A 320 17.85 7.44 -12.25
N LEU A 321 17.43 7.47 -13.52
CA LEU A 321 18.34 7.38 -14.67
C LEU A 321 19.41 8.47 -14.68
N ASP A 322 19.16 9.62 -14.03
CA ASP A 322 20.04 10.78 -14.01
C ASP A 322 20.72 11.01 -12.63
N LEU A 323 20.71 10.03 -11.71
CA LEU A 323 21.36 10.18 -10.40
C LEU A 323 22.88 10.00 -10.47
N HIS A 324 23.60 11.12 -10.52
CA HIS A 324 25.07 11.21 -10.46
C HIS A 324 25.64 11.40 -9.04
N ASN A 325 26.96 11.26 -8.91
CA ASN A 325 27.71 11.50 -7.67
C ASN A 325 27.52 12.91 -7.09
N ASP A 326 27.35 13.92 -7.94
CA ASP A 326 27.16 15.30 -7.51
C ASP A 326 25.90 15.47 -6.66
N HIS A 327 24.88 14.65 -6.90
CA HIS A 327 23.69 14.60 -6.04
C HIS A 327 24.00 14.02 -4.66
N LEU A 328 24.78 12.93 -4.59
CA LEU A 328 25.19 12.34 -3.32
C LEU A 328 26.08 13.30 -2.51
N LEU A 329 26.95 14.04 -3.20
CA LEU A 329 27.74 15.10 -2.59
C LEU A 329 26.86 16.24 -2.09
N ALA A 330 25.85 16.66 -2.87
CA ALA A 330 24.90 17.70 -2.47
C ALA A 330 24.04 17.26 -1.26
N ILE A 331 23.69 15.98 -1.14
CA ILE A 331 23.03 15.45 0.07
C ILE A 331 23.96 15.59 1.27
N GLY A 332 25.25 15.27 1.09
CA GLY A 332 26.29 15.34 2.12
C GLY A 332 26.78 16.75 2.45
N ALA A 333 26.38 17.76 1.67
CA ALA A 333 26.82 19.13 1.84
C ALA A 333 26.08 19.82 2.99
N GLU A 334 26.82 20.55 3.82
CA GLU A 334 26.23 21.44 4.82
C GLU A 334 25.46 22.57 4.10
N PRO A 335 24.26 22.95 4.58
CA PRO A 335 23.44 23.98 3.96
C PRO A 335 24.18 25.32 3.97
N ILE A 336 24.14 26.01 2.84
CA ILE A 336 24.82 27.30 2.63
C ILE A 336 24.23 28.42 3.52
N HIS A 337 23.08 28.18 4.16
CA HIS A 337 22.39 29.16 5.01
C HIS A 337 22.59 28.82 6.49
N GLY A 338 23.49 29.57 7.15
CA GLY A 338 23.89 29.45 8.56
C GLY A 338 22.79 29.79 9.58
N GLY A 339 21.70 29.02 9.59
CA GLY A 339 20.71 28.99 10.66
C GLY A 339 21.09 27.99 11.75
N GLN A 340 20.88 28.39 13.00
CA GLN A 340 21.17 27.65 14.22
C GLN A 340 20.62 26.20 14.19
N ASP A 341 21.51 25.24 14.45
CA ASP A 341 21.33 23.79 14.54
C ASP A 341 20.88 23.04 13.26
N PRO A 342 21.81 22.63 12.38
CA PRO A 342 21.51 21.72 11.28
C PRO A 342 21.41 20.29 11.84
N THR A 343 20.28 19.92 12.44
CA THR A 343 20.00 18.51 12.66
C THR A 343 19.62 17.87 11.33
N HIS A 344 20.61 17.61 10.48
CA HIS A 344 20.42 16.75 9.33
C HIS A 344 19.94 15.39 9.83
N ASN A 345 18.68 15.07 9.53
CA ASN A 345 17.98 13.93 10.12
C ASN A 345 17.74 12.79 9.11
N LEU A 346 18.54 12.72 8.03
CA LEU A 346 18.38 11.67 7.03
C LEU A 346 18.70 10.31 7.66
N ALA A 347 17.64 9.60 8.05
CA ALA A 347 17.71 8.31 8.69
C ALA A 347 17.63 7.17 7.65
N ALA A 348 16.98 7.40 6.51
CA ALA A 348 16.78 6.40 5.48
C ALA A 348 17.19 6.90 4.08
N LEU A 349 18.17 6.23 3.48
CA LEU A 349 18.58 6.43 2.10
C LEU A 349 18.34 5.13 1.33
N ARG A 350 17.41 5.15 0.38
CA ARG A 350 17.09 4.00 -0.46
C ARG A 350 17.36 4.33 -1.91
N LEU A 351 18.26 3.57 -2.51
CA LEU A 351 18.67 3.68 -3.89
C LEU A 351 18.38 2.34 -4.56
N GLN A 352 17.59 2.37 -5.62
CA GLN A 352 17.26 1.19 -6.41
C GLN A 352 17.59 1.42 -7.88
N SER A 353 18.31 0.47 -8.48
CA SER A 353 18.69 0.51 -9.90
C SER A 353 19.38 1.81 -10.32
N CYS A 354 20.30 2.30 -9.49
CA CYS A 354 21.10 3.50 -9.73
C CYS A 354 22.41 3.10 -10.41
N VAL A 355 22.54 3.37 -11.72
CA VAL A 355 23.69 2.91 -12.54
C VAL A 355 24.80 3.96 -12.67
N LEU A 356 24.48 5.25 -12.48
CA LEU A 356 25.42 6.35 -12.68
C LEU A 356 26.19 6.75 -11.41
N ILE A 357 25.83 6.18 -10.26
CA ILE A 357 26.56 6.40 -9.01
C ILE A 357 27.86 5.59 -8.99
N THR A 358 28.93 6.16 -8.45
CA THR A 358 30.19 5.43 -8.23
C THR A 358 30.48 5.26 -6.74
N GLY A 359 31.43 4.39 -6.43
CA GLY A 359 31.85 4.17 -5.04
C GLY A 359 32.32 5.46 -4.36
N ASP A 360 32.87 6.41 -5.11
CA ASP A 360 33.36 7.68 -4.54
C ASP A 360 32.23 8.58 -4.05
N GLY A 361 31.08 8.61 -4.74
CA GLY A 361 29.91 9.37 -4.29
C GLY A 361 29.39 8.83 -2.97
N LEU A 362 29.21 7.51 -2.87
CA LEU A 362 28.76 6.84 -1.65
C LEU A 362 29.78 6.95 -0.51
N ARG A 363 31.08 6.78 -0.80
CA ARG A 363 32.16 6.96 0.19
C ARG A 363 32.20 8.39 0.71
N SER A 364 32.01 9.38 -0.16
CA SER A 364 32.01 10.79 0.24
C SER A 364 30.82 11.10 1.14
N LEU A 365 29.61 10.67 0.78
CA LEU A 365 28.43 10.79 1.63
C LEU A 365 28.64 10.11 2.99
N ALA A 366 29.19 8.89 3.01
CA ALA A 366 29.42 8.13 4.24
C ALA A 366 30.40 8.80 5.21
N ARG A 367 31.34 9.64 4.72
CA ARG A 367 32.27 10.41 5.57
C ARG A 367 31.61 11.60 6.29
N THR A 368 30.45 12.04 5.82
CA THR A 368 29.74 13.19 6.40
C THR A 368 29.00 12.81 7.69
N ALA A 369 28.63 13.81 8.49
CA ALA A 369 27.80 13.60 9.68
C ALA A 369 26.44 12.96 9.33
N ILE A 370 25.89 13.34 8.16
CA ILE A 370 24.64 12.80 7.60
C ILE A 370 24.78 11.31 7.36
N GLY A 371 25.83 10.90 6.65
CA GLY A 371 26.13 9.48 6.40
C GLY A 371 26.27 8.67 7.69
N ALA A 372 26.96 9.21 8.69
CA ALA A 372 27.10 8.56 10.00
C ALA A 372 25.77 8.41 10.77
N GLY A 373 24.78 9.25 10.46
CA GLY A 373 23.42 9.25 11.02
C GLY A 373 22.45 8.26 10.38
N ILE A 374 22.76 7.71 9.20
CA ILE A 374 21.86 6.80 8.47
C ILE A 374 21.63 5.50 9.27
N GLU A 375 20.35 5.17 9.46
CA GLU A 375 19.89 3.94 10.12
C GLU A 375 19.40 2.89 9.12
N ASP A 376 18.95 3.30 7.93
CA ASP A 376 18.34 2.45 6.91
C ASP A 376 18.99 2.75 5.55
N LEU A 377 19.78 1.79 5.06
CA LEU A 377 20.45 1.89 3.77
C LEU A 377 19.92 0.79 2.84
N ALA A 378 19.38 1.18 1.69
CA ALA A 378 19.04 0.25 0.62
C ALA A 378 19.86 0.56 -0.64
N LEU A 379 20.59 -0.43 -1.14
CA LEU A 379 21.31 -0.40 -2.43
C LEU A 379 20.83 -1.60 -3.25
N VAL A 380 19.61 -1.50 -3.76
CA VAL A 380 18.92 -2.59 -4.44
C VAL A 380 19.27 -2.58 -5.92
N SER A 381 19.75 -3.69 -6.48
CA SER A 381 20.14 -3.79 -7.90
C SER A 381 21.08 -2.64 -8.33
N CYS A 382 22.10 -2.34 -7.52
CA CYS A 382 23.06 -1.27 -7.78
C CYS A 382 24.42 -1.88 -8.12
N ASP A 383 24.82 -1.79 -9.38
CA ASP A 383 26.06 -2.37 -9.92
C ASP A 383 27.33 -1.90 -9.17
N VAL A 384 27.30 -0.69 -8.62
CA VAL A 384 28.37 -0.13 -7.78
C VAL A 384 28.75 -1.03 -6.61
N VAL A 385 27.80 -1.80 -6.05
CA VAL A 385 28.05 -2.72 -4.94
C VAL A 385 28.99 -3.85 -5.36
N GLU A 386 28.89 -4.27 -6.62
CA GLU A 386 29.65 -5.37 -7.20
C GLU A 386 30.96 -4.89 -7.84
N ARG A 387 30.91 -3.71 -8.49
CA ARG A 387 32.04 -3.12 -9.22
C ARG A 387 33.13 -2.57 -8.30
N GLU A 388 32.78 -2.09 -7.10
CA GLU A 388 33.71 -1.39 -6.21
C GLU A 388 34.09 -2.23 -4.98
N PRO A 389 35.24 -2.96 -5.01
CA PRO A 389 35.65 -3.78 -3.89
C PRO A 389 35.91 -2.94 -2.64
N GLY A 390 35.47 -3.44 -1.49
CA GLY A 390 35.64 -2.77 -0.20
C GLY A 390 34.67 -1.61 0.06
N LEU A 391 33.80 -1.25 -0.89
CA LEU A 391 32.79 -0.22 -0.69
C LEU A 391 31.88 -0.53 0.52
N LEU A 392 31.27 -1.72 0.55
CA LEU A 392 30.38 -2.11 1.66
C LEU A 392 31.12 -2.12 3.01
N THR A 393 32.39 -2.54 3.05
CA THR A 393 33.23 -2.47 4.25
C THR A 393 33.45 -1.03 4.69
N PHE A 394 33.72 -0.11 3.75
CA PHE A 394 33.86 1.31 4.06
C PHE A 394 32.55 1.93 4.59
N LEU A 395 31.42 1.61 3.96
CA LEU A 395 30.11 2.10 4.37
C LEU A 395 29.77 1.61 5.79
N SER A 396 29.97 0.33 6.08
CA SER A 396 29.72 -0.24 7.41
C SER A 396 30.60 0.32 8.53
N GLN A 397 31.84 0.73 8.22
CA GLN A 397 32.72 1.39 9.20
C GLN A 397 32.32 2.84 9.50
N SER A 398 31.72 3.50 8.52
CA SER A 398 31.34 4.91 8.59
C SER A 398 29.92 5.10 9.13
N MET A 399 28.96 4.29 8.68
CA MET A 399 27.54 4.35 9.04
C MET A 399 27.26 3.56 10.34
N ARG A 400 27.75 4.08 11.46
CA ARG A 400 27.73 3.36 12.76
C ARG A 400 26.35 3.17 13.37
N ARG A 401 25.34 3.90 12.89
CA ARG A 401 23.94 3.80 13.33
C ARG A 401 23.09 2.87 12.46
N LEU A 402 23.71 2.17 11.50
CA LEU A 402 22.98 1.30 10.58
C LEU A 402 22.26 0.16 11.31
N ARG A 403 20.95 0.07 11.11
CA ARG A 403 20.04 -0.92 11.69
C ARG A 403 19.29 -1.73 10.63
N ARG A 404 19.04 -1.15 9.46
CA ARG A 404 18.40 -1.83 8.33
C ARG A 404 19.29 -1.75 7.10
N LEU A 405 19.46 -2.89 6.44
CA LEU A 405 20.28 -3.00 5.24
C LEU A 405 19.56 -3.82 4.19
N ASP A 406 19.35 -3.24 3.02
CA ASP A 406 18.80 -3.95 1.85
C ASP A 406 19.82 -3.94 0.71
N LEU A 407 20.33 -5.12 0.37
CA LEU A 407 21.25 -5.35 -0.75
C LEU A 407 20.63 -6.31 -1.77
N SER A 408 19.31 -6.33 -1.86
CA SER A 408 18.58 -7.24 -2.76
C SER A 408 18.97 -7.04 -4.23
N TYR A 409 18.92 -8.12 -5.00
CA TYR A 409 19.17 -8.18 -6.44
C TYR A 409 20.56 -7.71 -6.88
N ASN A 410 21.55 -7.79 -5.99
CA ASN A 410 22.96 -7.74 -6.36
C ASN A 410 23.43 -9.20 -6.58
N GLU A 411 23.32 -9.69 -7.81
CA GLU A 411 23.47 -11.11 -8.15
C GLU A 411 24.88 -11.67 -7.91
N THR A 412 25.93 -10.87 -8.09
CA THR A 412 27.33 -11.32 -7.94
C THR A 412 27.91 -11.09 -6.55
N LEU A 413 27.09 -10.58 -5.62
CA LEU A 413 27.47 -10.37 -4.23
C LEU A 413 27.92 -11.69 -3.57
N SER A 414 29.10 -11.68 -2.97
CA SER A 414 29.73 -12.88 -2.39
C SER A 414 29.77 -12.87 -0.86
N ASP A 415 29.82 -14.07 -0.26
CA ASP A 415 29.91 -14.27 1.19
C ASP A 415 31.07 -13.51 1.84
N LYS A 416 32.21 -13.38 1.14
CA LYS A 416 33.39 -12.66 1.64
C LYS A 416 33.11 -11.17 1.84
N VAL A 417 32.42 -10.55 0.88
CA VAL A 417 32.09 -9.11 0.91
C VAL A 417 31.07 -8.84 2.01
N ILE A 418 30.01 -9.66 2.08
CA ILE A 418 29.01 -9.58 3.16
C ILE A 418 29.67 -9.79 4.52
N GLY A 419 30.48 -10.84 4.69
CA GLY A 419 31.17 -11.10 5.96
C GLY A 419 32.08 -9.95 6.40
N ALA A 420 32.82 -9.35 5.46
CA ALA A 420 33.66 -8.19 5.74
C ALA A 420 32.83 -6.97 6.21
N MET A 421 31.70 -6.69 5.56
CA MET A 421 30.79 -5.62 5.96
C MET A 421 30.21 -5.86 7.36
N LEU A 422 29.71 -7.07 7.62
CA LEU A 422 29.05 -7.43 8.89
C LEU A 422 29.99 -7.35 10.08
N SER A 423 31.31 -7.48 9.88
CA SER A 423 32.30 -7.34 10.95
C SER A 423 32.24 -5.97 11.67
N SER A 424 31.78 -4.93 10.97
CA SER A 424 31.65 -3.56 11.49
C SER A 424 30.22 -3.21 11.93
N CYS A 425 29.20 -3.93 11.41
CA CYS A 425 27.79 -3.69 11.72
C CYS A 425 27.29 -4.56 12.89
N ARG A 426 27.31 -4.06 14.12
CA ARG A 426 26.88 -4.84 15.31
C ARG A 426 25.42 -4.69 15.72
N ASN A 427 24.73 -3.68 15.17
CA ASN A 427 23.38 -3.30 15.58
C ASN A 427 22.33 -3.53 14.48
N LEU A 428 22.64 -4.38 13.49
CA LEU A 428 21.68 -4.70 12.42
C LEU A 428 20.50 -5.52 12.97
N ILE A 429 19.31 -5.11 12.56
CA ILE A 429 18.02 -5.65 12.99
C ILE A 429 17.26 -6.23 11.79
N ASP A 430 17.31 -5.55 10.64
CA ASP A 430 16.68 -5.99 9.39
C ASP A 430 17.76 -6.10 8.31
N ILE A 431 17.91 -7.29 7.72
CA ILE A 431 18.76 -7.48 6.55
C ILE A 431 18.00 -8.19 5.44
N ARG A 432 18.08 -7.62 4.23
CA ARG A 432 17.47 -8.17 3.03
C ARG A 432 18.51 -8.40 1.95
N LEU A 433 18.58 -9.64 1.50
CA LEU A 433 19.55 -10.16 0.53
C LEU A 433 18.81 -10.92 -0.57
N ARG A 434 17.58 -10.50 -0.90
CA ARG A 434 16.72 -11.21 -1.83
C ARG A 434 17.35 -11.26 -3.22
N GLY A 435 17.34 -12.41 -3.88
CA GLY A 435 17.85 -12.55 -5.24
C GLY A 435 19.38 -12.48 -5.37
N CYS A 436 20.13 -12.48 -4.27
CA CYS A 436 21.59 -12.48 -4.29
C CYS A 436 22.12 -13.90 -4.57
N ARG A 437 22.28 -14.26 -5.85
CA ARG A 437 22.60 -15.62 -6.32
C ARG A 437 23.99 -16.12 -5.87
N GLY A 438 24.95 -15.21 -5.70
CA GLY A 438 26.32 -15.51 -5.27
C GLY A 438 26.49 -15.83 -3.78
N LEU A 439 25.44 -15.67 -2.96
CA LEU A 439 25.50 -15.93 -1.52
C LEU A 439 25.24 -17.40 -1.18
N THR A 440 26.05 -17.97 -0.30
CA THR A 440 25.90 -19.35 0.18
C THR A 440 25.66 -19.38 1.69
N GLY A 441 25.63 -20.57 2.29
CA GLY A 441 25.57 -20.73 3.76
C GLY A 441 26.68 -19.99 4.52
N GLY A 442 27.81 -19.66 3.88
CA GLY A 442 28.87 -18.84 4.48
C GLY A 442 28.41 -17.44 4.90
N SER A 443 27.49 -16.82 4.15
CA SER A 443 26.88 -15.54 4.53
C SER A 443 26.06 -15.65 5.82
N LEU A 444 25.27 -16.71 5.96
CA LEU A 444 24.48 -16.98 7.17
C LEU A 444 25.37 -17.25 8.40
N VAL A 445 26.48 -17.98 8.22
CA VAL A 445 27.47 -18.18 9.29
C VAL A 445 28.08 -16.84 9.74
N SER A 446 28.38 -15.96 8.78
CA SER A 446 28.91 -14.62 9.08
C SER A 446 27.87 -13.74 9.80
N LEU A 447 26.60 -13.80 9.37
CA LEU A 447 25.48 -13.13 10.04
C LEU A 447 25.29 -13.61 11.47
N LEU A 448 25.33 -14.92 11.73
CA LEU A 448 25.23 -15.46 13.09
C LEU A 448 26.38 -14.95 13.97
N ARG A 449 27.60 -14.94 13.42
CA ARG A 449 28.80 -14.55 14.16
C ARG A 449 28.77 -13.08 14.60
N HIS A 450 28.28 -12.18 13.73
CA HIS A 450 28.39 -10.74 13.96
C HIS A 450 27.07 -10.07 14.39
N CYS A 451 25.92 -10.57 13.92
CA CYS A 451 24.60 -9.94 14.12
C CYS A 451 23.55 -10.91 14.71
N GLY A 452 23.90 -12.17 15.03
CA GLY A 452 22.93 -13.19 15.43
C GLY A 452 22.17 -12.91 16.74
N GLN A 453 22.65 -11.95 17.53
CA GLN A 453 22.02 -11.50 18.78
C GLN A 453 21.14 -10.26 18.62
N SER A 454 21.19 -9.56 17.49
CA SER A 454 20.44 -8.33 17.23
C SER A 454 19.41 -8.48 16.11
N LEU A 455 19.65 -9.40 15.17
CA LEU A 455 18.83 -9.55 13.97
C LEU A 455 17.43 -10.09 14.29
N GLU A 456 16.42 -9.36 13.81
CA GLU A 456 15.00 -9.68 13.98
C GLU A 456 14.34 -10.08 12.66
N ILE A 457 14.80 -9.53 11.53
CA ILE A 457 14.25 -9.76 10.20
C ILE A 457 15.37 -10.18 9.24
N LEU A 458 15.18 -11.30 8.55
CA LEU A 458 16.07 -11.79 7.49
C LEU A 458 15.25 -12.15 6.25
N ASP A 459 15.57 -11.53 5.11
CA ASP A 459 15.06 -11.93 3.79
C ASP A 459 16.21 -12.49 2.93
N ILE A 460 16.11 -13.77 2.60
CA ILE A 460 17.01 -14.49 1.68
C ILE A 460 16.21 -15.21 0.59
N SER A 461 15.01 -14.71 0.27
CA SER A 461 14.21 -15.24 -0.82
C SER A 461 14.95 -15.14 -2.16
N ARG A 462 14.74 -16.10 -3.06
CA ARG A 462 15.45 -16.20 -4.35
C ARG A 462 16.98 -16.31 -4.25
N CYS A 463 17.50 -16.90 -3.16
CA CYS A 463 18.93 -17.22 -3.00
C CYS A 463 19.16 -18.74 -3.14
N PRO A 464 19.25 -19.28 -4.37
CA PRO A 464 19.26 -20.74 -4.61
C PRO A 464 20.50 -21.44 -4.05
N SER A 465 21.60 -20.71 -3.85
CA SER A 465 22.89 -21.24 -3.40
C SER A 465 22.96 -21.44 -1.87
N ILE A 466 21.92 -21.02 -1.13
CA ILE A 466 21.82 -21.22 0.32
C ILE A 466 21.07 -22.52 0.60
N ALA A 467 21.77 -23.56 1.06
CA ALA A 467 21.13 -24.83 1.37
C ALA A 467 20.25 -24.74 2.63
N VAL A 468 19.12 -25.47 2.63
CA VAL A 468 18.09 -25.49 3.69
C VAL A 468 18.67 -25.73 5.09
N GLY A 469 19.63 -26.66 5.24
CA GLY A 469 20.28 -26.93 6.53
C GLY A 469 21.03 -25.73 7.13
N ASN A 470 21.51 -24.80 6.30
CA ASN A 470 22.10 -23.56 6.81
C ASN A 470 21.04 -22.61 7.36
N VAL A 471 19.86 -22.57 6.74
CA VAL A 471 18.71 -21.77 7.17
C VAL A 471 18.16 -22.30 8.50
N GLU A 472 18.04 -23.62 8.64
CA GLU A 472 17.64 -24.27 9.89
C GLU A 472 18.62 -23.97 11.03
N LEU A 473 19.91 -24.15 10.79
CA LEU A 473 20.96 -23.83 11.76
C LEU A 473 20.94 -22.34 12.15
N PHE A 474 20.70 -21.47 11.18
CA PHE A 474 20.53 -20.04 11.41
C PHE A 474 19.33 -19.74 12.30
N ALA A 475 18.15 -20.24 11.93
CA ALA A 475 16.92 -20.04 12.68
C ALA A 475 17.00 -20.62 14.09
N GLN A 476 17.73 -21.73 14.28
CA GLN A 476 17.95 -22.32 15.60
C GLN A 476 18.85 -21.46 16.49
N ARG A 477 19.92 -20.88 15.93
CA ARG A 477 20.94 -20.13 16.70
C ARG A 477 20.66 -18.65 16.87
N ALA A 478 19.95 -18.01 15.94
CA ALA A 478 19.56 -16.61 16.05
C ALA A 478 18.56 -16.42 17.21
N THR A 479 18.87 -15.56 18.18
CA THR A 479 18.13 -15.49 19.44
C THR A 479 16.93 -14.54 19.39
N ARG A 480 16.98 -13.52 18.51
CA ARG A 480 15.94 -12.48 18.36
C ARG A 480 15.18 -12.53 17.03
N LEU A 481 15.44 -13.55 16.21
CA LEU A 481 14.84 -13.66 14.88
C LEU A 481 13.33 -13.88 14.99
N ASN A 482 12.56 -12.90 14.51
CA ASN A 482 11.11 -12.89 14.56
C ASN A 482 10.48 -13.10 13.18
N HIS A 483 11.14 -12.65 12.11
CA HIS A 483 10.67 -12.79 10.72
C HIS A 483 11.77 -13.36 9.83
N LEU A 484 11.45 -14.47 9.17
CA LEU A 484 12.31 -15.13 8.21
C LEU A 484 11.55 -15.26 6.88
N ILE A 485 12.05 -14.59 5.84
CA ILE A 485 11.46 -14.58 4.50
C ILE A 485 12.35 -15.41 3.58
N ILE A 486 11.81 -16.53 3.10
CA ILE A 486 12.50 -17.51 2.27
C ILE A 486 11.61 -18.02 1.15
N GLU A 487 12.19 -18.68 0.15
CA GLU A 487 11.39 -19.38 -0.85
C GLU A 487 10.62 -20.55 -0.22
N GLU A 488 9.44 -20.84 -0.75
CA GLU A 488 8.60 -21.94 -0.28
C GLU A 488 9.30 -23.30 -0.37
N SER A 489 10.16 -23.48 -1.37
CA SER A 489 11.01 -24.66 -1.58
C SER A 489 12.01 -24.91 -0.43
N ALA A 490 12.36 -23.89 0.33
CA ALA A 490 13.31 -23.96 1.44
C ALA A 490 12.64 -24.15 2.81
N ILE A 491 11.31 -24.27 2.87
CA ILE A 491 10.57 -24.45 4.12
C ILE A 491 10.50 -25.95 4.46
N SER A 492 11.38 -26.41 5.37
CA SER A 492 11.36 -27.77 5.93
C SER A 492 10.45 -27.91 7.15
N GLU A 493 10.11 -29.16 7.52
CA GLU A 493 9.35 -29.46 8.73
C GLU A 493 10.12 -29.08 10.00
N GLU A 494 11.44 -29.28 9.98
CA GLU A 494 12.35 -28.86 11.05
C GLU A 494 12.30 -27.34 11.26
N LEU A 495 12.33 -26.57 10.16
CA LEU A 495 12.25 -25.12 10.23
C LEU A 495 10.88 -24.66 10.76
N ARG A 496 9.78 -25.31 10.37
CA ARG A 496 8.44 -25.06 10.92
C ARG A 496 8.39 -25.34 12.43
N ALA A 497 8.97 -26.43 12.88
CA ALA A 497 9.04 -26.77 14.31
C ALA A 497 9.86 -25.74 15.10
N ILE A 498 11.00 -25.29 14.57
CA ILE A 498 11.82 -24.22 15.16
C ILE A 498 11.01 -22.92 15.24
N ALA A 499 10.31 -22.56 14.17
CA ALA A 499 9.51 -21.34 14.12
C ALA A 499 8.37 -21.35 15.12
N GLN A 500 7.63 -22.46 15.23
CA GLN A 500 6.57 -22.61 16.22
C GLN A 500 7.12 -22.51 17.65
N LYS A 501 8.26 -23.16 17.94
CA LYS A 501 8.90 -23.09 19.26
C LYS A 501 9.34 -21.68 19.64
N LYS A 502 9.78 -20.88 18.67
CA LYS A 502 10.25 -19.50 18.88
C LYS A 502 9.18 -18.43 18.68
N GLY A 503 7.98 -18.78 18.22
CA GLY A 503 6.97 -17.80 17.79
C GLY A 503 7.41 -16.97 16.57
N MET A 504 8.33 -17.48 15.75
CA MET A 504 8.85 -16.81 14.56
C MET A 504 7.84 -16.94 13.41
N LYS A 505 7.66 -15.87 12.64
CA LYS A 505 6.87 -15.91 11.40
C LYS A 505 7.78 -16.27 10.22
N ILE A 506 7.42 -17.34 9.51
CA ILE A 506 8.02 -17.68 8.22
C ILE A 506 7.09 -17.16 7.14
N GLY A 507 7.59 -16.30 6.26
CA GLY A 507 6.89 -15.90 5.05
C GLY A 507 7.46 -16.60 3.83
N SER A 508 6.62 -17.24 3.03
CA SER A 508 6.86 -17.35 1.59
C SER A 508 6.16 -16.18 0.92
N LEU A 509 6.71 -15.69 -0.19
CA LEU A 509 6.14 -14.57 -0.95
C LEU A 509 4.65 -14.79 -1.26
N LEU A 510 3.78 -14.01 -0.61
CA LEU A 510 2.53 -13.55 -1.25
C LEU A 510 2.86 -12.31 -2.09
N PRO A 511 2.32 -12.19 -3.32
CA PRO A 511 2.76 -11.19 -4.29
C PRO A 511 2.19 -9.82 -3.94
N CYS A 512 2.96 -8.94 -3.29
CA CYS A 512 2.58 -7.55 -3.09
C CYS A 512 3.80 -6.61 -3.01
N GLU A 513 4.59 -6.55 -4.09
CA GLU A 513 4.67 -5.33 -4.89
C GLU A 513 4.52 -5.84 -6.33
N GLY A 514 3.48 -5.37 -7.04
CA GLY A 514 3.20 -5.82 -8.40
C GLY A 514 4.38 -5.58 -9.34
N PRO A 515 4.44 -6.28 -10.48
CA PRO A 515 5.49 -6.05 -11.46
C PRO A 515 5.26 -4.69 -12.14
N PHE A 516 6.33 -3.90 -12.22
CA PHE A 516 6.48 -2.66 -12.99
C PHE A 516 5.64 -1.46 -12.54
#